data_AF-A0A1I6LEW4-F1
#
_entry.id   AF-A0A1I6LEW4-F1
#
_cell.length_a   1.000
_cell.length_b   1.000
_cell.length_c   1.000
_cell.angle_alpha   90.00
_cell.angle_beta   90.00
_cell.angle_gamma   90.00
#
_symmetry.space_group_name_H-M   'P 1'
#
loop_
_entity.id
_entity.type
_entity.pdbx_description
1 polymer ?
#
loop_
_entity_poly.entity_id
_entity_poly.type
_entity_poly.pdbx_seq_one_letter_code
_entity_poly.pdbx_strand_id
1 'polypeptide(L)'
;MLTGTTLTAAGIDAVALKPSEVDVSRASALDVDVVTVDYEGVEHLPDPDVLDALAGDREVRLTTPVRADGFDPLGDDSRLAALPESVGSVLVAGHPAYLSEAEASRPVAPRLREAAARTADPWVGTEGVERIAMAVGGTQFELLGPSAERDIEAVRSAGFEDQIAVYAPTVLTDDEDAILDAVGEYAARRKPVRDALPNDAATGANASGRAREVLSQAVRDYALVGDVETVAARVSRLEAAGADTVVAYPARGLDPVLS
;
A
#
# COMPACT_ATOMS: atom_id res chain seq x y z
N MET A 1 -29.70 11.51 -4.71
CA MET A 1 -28.56 10.59 -4.58
C MET A 1 -27.34 11.49 -4.50
N LEU A 2 -26.73 11.61 -3.32
CA LEU A 2 -25.43 12.26 -3.20
C LEU A 2 -24.46 11.25 -3.81
N THR A 3 -23.92 11.57 -4.99
CA THR A 3 -22.79 10.83 -5.55
C THR A 3 -21.71 10.79 -4.47
N GLY A 4 -21.32 9.57 -4.06
CA GLY A 4 -20.24 9.39 -3.10
C GLY A 4 -19.00 10.13 -3.59
N THR A 5 -18.17 10.58 -2.65
CA THR A 5 -16.84 11.06 -2.97
C THR A 5 -16.07 9.92 -3.63
N THR A 6 -15.60 10.11 -4.86
CA THR A 6 -14.91 9.05 -5.60
C THR A 6 -13.40 9.17 -5.49
N LEU A 7 -12.67 8.08 -5.76
CA LEU A 7 -11.20 8.08 -5.69
C LEU A 7 -10.61 8.94 -6.81
N THR A 8 -11.18 8.87 -8.02
CA THR A 8 -10.69 9.67 -9.16
C THR A 8 -10.90 11.17 -8.97
N ALA A 9 -11.94 11.59 -8.24
CA ALA A 9 -12.14 13.00 -7.89
C ALA A 9 -11.00 13.55 -7.00
N ALA A 10 -10.34 12.68 -6.24
CA ALA A 10 -9.16 12.99 -5.44
C ALA A 10 -7.83 12.76 -6.20
N GLY A 11 -7.89 12.44 -7.50
CA GLY A 11 -6.71 12.14 -8.33
C GLY A 11 -6.08 10.77 -8.07
N ILE A 12 -6.75 9.87 -7.34
CA ILE A 12 -6.20 8.55 -7.01
C ILE A 12 -6.37 7.62 -8.21
N ASP A 13 -5.28 6.93 -8.58
CA ASP A 13 -5.21 6.07 -9.77
C ASP A 13 -5.58 4.61 -9.48
N ALA A 14 -5.30 4.15 -8.27
CA ALA A 14 -5.41 2.74 -7.89
C ALA A 14 -5.90 2.56 -6.45
N VAL A 15 -6.36 1.37 -6.13
CA VAL A 15 -6.83 1.01 -4.79
C VAL A 15 -6.14 -0.24 -4.25
N ALA A 16 -5.77 -0.21 -2.98
CA ALA A 16 -5.33 -1.37 -2.24
C ALA A 16 -6.47 -1.97 -1.42
N LEU A 17 -6.68 -3.27 -1.58
CA LEU A 17 -7.71 -4.04 -0.89
C LEU A 17 -7.05 -5.04 0.06
N LYS A 18 -7.54 -5.05 1.31
CA LYS A 18 -7.13 -6.03 2.32
C LYS A 18 -8.22 -7.08 2.50
N PRO A 19 -8.04 -8.33 2.03
CA PRO A 19 -9.08 -9.36 2.11
C PRO A 19 -9.55 -9.67 3.54
N SER A 20 -8.73 -9.40 4.56
CA SER A 20 -9.10 -9.52 5.97
C SER A 20 -10.09 -8.45 6.44
N GLU A 21 -10.24 -7.35 5.70
CA GLU A 21 -11.02 -6.17 6.09
C GLU A 21 -12.20 -5.91 5.15
N VAL A 22 -12.06 -6.27 3.86
CA VAL A 22 -13.04 -5.97 2.82
C VAL A 22 -13.27 -7.18 1.91
N ASP A 23 -14.49 -7.28 1.40
CA ASP A 23 -14.81 -8.19 0.30
C ASP A 23 -14.23 -7.64 -1.00
N VAL A 24 -13.20 -8.31 -1.53
CA VAL A 24 -12.48 -7.90 -2.74
C VAL A 24 -13.35 -7.87 -3.99
N SER A 25 -14.46 -8.60 -4.03
CA SER A 25 -15.40 -8.57 -5.17
C SER A 25 -16.11 -7.21 -5.32
N ARG A 26 -16.20 -6.45 -4.23
CA ARG A 26 -16.76 -5.10 -4.20
C ARG A 26 -15.90 -4.09 -4.94
N ALA A 27 -14.67 -4.46 -5.30
CA ALA A 27 -13.83 -3.65 -6.18
C ALA A 27 -14.61 -3.20 -7.40
N SER A 28 -15.47 -4.05 -8.01
CA SER A 28 -16.31 -3.75 -9.19
C SER A 28 -17.10 -2.44 -9.14
N ALA A 29 -17.38 -1.89 -7.96
CA ALA A 29 -18.08 -0.62 -7.78
C ALA A 29 -17.15 0.59 -7.52
N LEU A 30 -15.83 0.41 -7.63
CA LEU A 30 -14.84 1.49 -7.54
C LEU A 30 -14.51 2.04 -8.93
N ASP A 31 -14.22 3.34 -8.96
CA ASP A 31 -13.95 4.12 -10.16
C ASP A 31 -12.47 4.12 -10.60
N VAL A 32 -11.71 3.10 -10.21
CA VAL A 32 -10.30 2.91 -10.57
C VAL A 32 -10.08 1.60 -11.34
N ASP A 33 -9.10 1.60 -12.23
CA ASP A 33 -8.79 0.47 -13.11
C ASP A 33 -7.74 -0.48 -12.53
N VAL A 34 -6.93 -0.01 -11.58
CA VAL A 34 -5.84 -0.78 -10.96
C VAL A 34 -6.19 -1.13 -9.51
N VAL A 35 -6.05 -2.41 -9.17
CA VAL A 35 -6.28 -2.95 -7.83
C VAL A 35 -5.06 -3.70 -7.35
N THR A 36 -4.51 -3.31 -6.19
CA THR A 36 -3.54 -4.13 -5.47
C THR A 36 -4.25 -4.92 -4.37
N VAL A 37 -4.05 -6.24 -4.32
CA VAL A 37 -4.54 -7.11 -3.24
C VAL A 37 -3.41 -7.29 -2.23
N ASP A 38 -3.56 -6.64 -1.08
CA ASP A 38 -2.59 -6.64 0.02
C ASP A 38 -3.11 -7.50 1.17
N TYR A 39 -2.61 -8.72 1.30
CA TYR A 39 -3.08 -9.67 2.32
C TYR A 39 -2.04 -9.85 3.43
N GLU A 40 -2.55 -10.06 4.65
CA GLU A 40 -1.73 -10.21 5.86
C GLU A 40 -1.75 -11.66 6.35
N GLY A 41 -0.87 -12.50 5.81
CA GLY A 41 -0.85 -13.94 6.15
C GLY A 41 -1.63 -14.78 5.15
N VAL A 42 -1.15 -16.01 4.92
CA VAL A 42 -1.59 -16.86 3.80
C VAL A 42 -3.04 -17.31 3.91
N GLU A 43 -3.61 -17.32 5.10
CA GLU A 43 -5.02 -17.56 5.37
C GLU A 43 -5.95 -16.50 4.77
N HIS A 44 -5.42 -15.32 4.43
CA HIS A 44 -6.15 -14.22 3.79
C HIS A 44 -5.86 -14.10 2.29
N LEU A 45 -5.08 -15.03 1.71
CA LEU A 45 -4.88 -15.10 0.27
C LEU A 45 -6.22 -15.44 -0.41
N PRO A 46 -6.73 -14.61 -1.34
CA PRO A 46 -7.96 -14.93 -2.05
C PRO A 46 -7.82 -16.17 -2.94
N ASP A 47 -8.94 -16.86 -3.15
CA ASP A 47 -8.99 -17.99 -4.08
C ASP A 47 -8.61 -17.54 -5.51
N PRO A 48 -7.87 -18.36 -6.29
CA PRO A 48 -7.49 -18.04 -7.66
C PRO A 48 -8.66 -17.63 -8.56
N ASP A 49 -9.82 -18.28 -8.42
CA ASP A 49 -11.04 -17.96 -9.19
C ASP A 49 -11.55 -16.54 -8.90
N VAL A 50 -11.39 -16.04 -7.66
CA VAL A 50 -11.76 -14.67 -7.28
C VAL A 50 -10.82 -13.67 -7.91
N LEU A 51 -9.51 -13.98 -7.93
CA LEU A 51 -8.51 -13.12 -8.55
C LEU A 51 -8.68 -13.08 -10.08
N ASP A 52 -8.97 -14.21 -10.72
CA ASP A 52 -9.21 -14.29 -12.16
C ASP A 52 -10.47 -13.51 -12.56
N ALA A 53 -11.55 -13.66 -11.80
CA ALA A 53 -12.77 -12.88 -12.02
C ALA A 53 -12.52 -11.37 -11.88
N LEU A 54 -11.72 -10.96 -10.89
CA LEU A 54 -11.37 -9.55 -10.70
C LEU A 54 -10.47 -9.02 -11.84
N ALA A 55 -9.52 -9.84 -12.30
CA ALA A 55 -8.60 -9.52 -13.40
C ALA A 55 -9.29 -9.49 -14.78
N GLY A 56 -10.51 -10.02 -14.89
CA GLY A 56 -11.32 -9.95 -16.10
C GLY A 56 -11.73 -8.52 -16.48
N ASP A 57 -11.90 -7.64 -15.48
CA ASP A 57 -12.38 -6.26 -15.67
C ASP A 57 -11.32 -5.19 -15.33
N ARG A 58 -10.22 -5.57 -14.64
CA ARG A 58 -9.23 -4.64 -14.08
C ARG A 58 -7.82 -5.18 -14.12
N GLU A 59 -6.86 -4.27 -14.00
CA GLU A 59 -5.48 -4.66 -13.68
C GLU A 59 -5.40 -5.04 -12.20
N VAL A 60 -5.05 -6.30 -11.91
CA VAL A 60 -4.93 -6.82 -10.55
C VAL A 60 -3.49 -7.16 -10.27
N ARG A 61 -2.98 -6.69 -9.12
CA ARG A 61 -1.64 -7.03 -8.63
C ARG A 61 -1.71 -7.59 -7.23
N LEU A 62 -1.10 -8.74 -6.99
CA LEU A 62 -1.10 -9.39 -5.69
C LEU A 62 0.22 -9.15 -4.95
N THR A 63 0.15 -8.75 -3.68
CA THR A 63 1.34 -8.75 -2.79
C THR A 63 1.96 -10.15 -2.76
N THR A 64 3.19 -10.28 -3.24
CA THR A 64 3.88 -11.56 -3.43
C THR A 64 5.12 -11.60 -2.54
N PRO A 65 5.01 -12.20 -1.33
CA PRO A 65 6.10 -12.23 -0.35
C PRO A 65 7.14 -13.29 -0.72
N VAL A 66 8.25 -12.87 -1.34
CA VAL A 66 9.23 -13.78 -1.95
C VAL A 66 9.96 -14.70 -0.96
N ARG A 67 9.81 -14.50 0.35
CA ARG A 67 10.35 -15.39 1.38
C ARG A 67 9.37 -16.46 1.86
N ALA A 68 8.07 -16.30 1.61
CA ALA A 68 7.05 -17.20 2.11
C ALA A 68 7.01 -18.50 1.28
N ASP A 69 6.70 -19.62 1.92
CA ASP A 69 6.45 -20.89 1.25
C ASP A 69 5.23 -20.78 0.33
N GLY A 70 5.35 -21.39 -0.86
CA GLY A 70 4.42 -21.23 -1.97
C GLY A 70 4.71 -20.00 -2.84
N PHE A 71 5.56 -19.07 -2.41
CA PHE A 71 5.95 -17.87 -3.17
C PHE A 71 7.48 -17.69 -3.29
N ASP A 72 8.28 -18.61 -2.74
CA ASP A 72 9.74 -18.50 -2.77
C ASP A 72 10.27 -18.93 -4.14
N PRO A 73 10.79 -18.01 -4.97
CA PRO A 73 11.25 -18.35 -6.33
C PRO A 73 12.52 -19.22 -6.34
N LEU A 74 13.19 -19.36 -5.18
CA LEU A 74 14.35 -20.22 -4.97
C LEU A 74 14.02 -21.47 -4.13
N GLY A 75 12.73 -21.69 -3.85
CA GLY A 75 12.23 -22.74 -2.98
C GLY A 75 10.88 -23.26 -3.47
N ASP A 76 9.91 -23.31 -2.57
CA ASP A 76 8.53 -23.67 -2.90
C ASP A 76 7.79 -22.46 -3.48
N ASP A 77 7.47 -22.50 -4.78
CA ASP A 77 6.68 -21.52 -5.52
C ASP A 77 5.30 -22.07 -5.96
N SER A 78 4.82 -23.14 -5.31
CA SER A 78 3.60 -23.85 -5.71
C SER A 78 2.33 -23.00 -5.71
N ARG A 79 2.22 -22.00 -4.81
CA ARG A 79 1.07 -21.08 -4.78
C ARG A 79 1.17 -20.05 -5.90
N LEU A 80 2.35 -19.49 -6.11
CA LEU A 80 2.62 -18.56 -7.21
C LEU A 80 2.29 -19.20 -8.57
N ALA A 81 2.71 -20.45 -8.77
CA ALA A 81 2.43 -21.21 -9.99
C ALA A 81 0.95 -21.55 -10.20
N ALA A 82 0.13 -21.47 -9.15
CA ALA A 82 -1.31 -21.71 -9.21
C ALA A 82 -2.13 -20.42 -9.40
N LEU A 83 -1.51 -19.24 -9.39
CA LEU A 83 -2.19 -17.98 -9.63
C LEU A 83 -2.55 -17.81 -11.12
N PRO A 84 -3.63 -17.09 -11.44
CA PRO A 84 -3.96 -16.74 -12.82
C PRO A 84 -2.83 -15.91 -13.46
N GLU A 85 -2.49 -16.21 -14.71
CA GLU A 85 -1.44 -15.48 -15.45
C GLU A 85 -1.78 -13.99 -15.66
N SER A 86 -3.06 -13.63 -15.57
CA SER A 86 -3.58 -12.25 -15.66
C SER A 86 -3.28 -11.40 -14.42
N VAL A 87 -2.88 -12.01 -13.30
CA VAL A 87 -2.61 -11.32 -12.04
C VAL A 87 -1.14 -10.96 -11.96
N GLY A 88 -0.85 -9.65 -11.96
CA GLY A 88 0.50 -9.13 -11.75
C GLY A 88 0.97 -9.30 -10.31
N SER A 89 2.26 -9.02 -10.06
CA SER A 89 2.84 -9.14 -8.71
C SER A 89 3.35 -7.81 -8.17
N VAL A 90 3.06 -7.59 -6.89
CA VAL A 90 3.79 -6.64 -6.04
C VAL A 90 4.78 -7.44 -5.20
N LEU A 91 6.02 -7.57 -5.68
CA LEU A 91 7.08 -8.34 -5.04
C LEU A 91 7.54 -7.65 -3.76
N VAL A 92 7.43 -8.34 -2.63
CA VAL A 92 7.86 -7.83 -1.33
C VAL A 92 8.76 -8.83 -0.62
N ALA A 93 9.56 -8.37 0.34
CA ALA A 93 10.34 -9.27 1.19
C ALA A 93 9.46 -10.25 1.99
N GLY A 94 8.22 -9.88 2.28
CA GLY A 94 7.33 -10.54 3.24
C GLY A 94 7.55 -10.00 4.65
N HIS A 95 6.47 -9.62 5.33
CA HIS A 95 6.54 -8.99 6.64
C HIS A 95 6.80 -10.04 7.74
N PRO A 96 7.78 -9.84 8.65
CA PRO A 96 8.17 -10.86 9.64
C PRO A 96 7.06 -11.38 10.55
N ALA A 97 6.01 -10.59 10.79
CA ALA A 97 4.87 -11.02 11.61
C ALA A 97 4.04 -12.14 10.97
N TYR A 98 4.12 -12.30 9.64
CA TYR A 98 3.37 -13.32 8.89
C TYR A 98 4.25 -14.42 8.33
N LEU A 99 5.55 -14.39 8.66
CA LEU A 99 6.51 -15.41 8.25
C LEU A 99 6.85 -16.30 9.45
N SER A 100 7.02 -17.60 9.19
CA SER A 100 7.72 -18.48 10.11
C SER A 100 9.17 -18.04 10.29
N GLU A 101 9.82 -18.51 11.36
CA GLU A 101 11.23 -18.24 11.60
C GLU A 101 12.12 -18.71 10.43
N ALA A 102 11.80 -19.86 9.84
CA ALA A 102 12.51 -20.39 8.69
C ALA A 102 12.38 -19.47 7.47
N GLU A 103 11.18 -19.01 7.15
CA GLU A 103 10.94 -18.06 6.05
C GLU A 103 11.62 -16.72 6.31
N ALA A 104 11.48 -16.16 7.51
CA ALA A 104 12.08 -14.88 7.88
C ALA A 104 13.61 -14.87 7.78
N SER A 105 14.26 -16.02 8.01
CA SER A 105 15.72 -16.17 7.92
C SER A 105 16.28 -16.15 6.49
N ARG A 106 15.43 -16.26 5.47
CA ARG A 106 15.83 -16.39 4.07
C ARG A 106 16.45 -15.09 3.53
N PRO A 107 17.54 -15.15 2.74
CA PRO A 107 18.09 -13.98 2.07
C PRO A 107 17.11 -13.37 1.06
N VAL A 108 16.80 -12.08 1.21
CA VAL A 108 15.82 -11.34 0.41
C VAL A 108 16.33 -11.01 -1.00
N ALA A 109 17.55 -10.44 -1.10
CA ALA A 109 18.09 -9.96 -2.37
C ALA A 109 18.12 -10.99 -3.52
N PRO A 110 18.58 -12.24 -3.33
CA PRO A 110 18.55 -13.21 -4.42
C PRO A 110 17.12 -13.61 -4.82
N ARG A 111 16.17 -13.59 -3.88
CA ARG A 111 14.76 -13.93 -4.14
C ARG A 111 14.04 -12.84 -4.90
N LEU A 112 14.21 -11.57 -4.51
CA LEU A 112 13.63 -10.45 -5.26
C LEU A 112 14.15 -10.40 -6.70
N ARG A 113 15.46 -10.63 -6.91
CA ARG A 113 16.03 -10.71 -8.27
C ARG A 113 15.44 -11.85 -9.09
N GLU A 114 15.34 -13.04 -8.51
CA GLU A 114 14.78 -14.19 -9.22
C GLU A 114 13.29 -13.99 -9.54
N ALA A 115 12.50 -13.52 -8.56
CA ALA A 115 11.08 -13.25 -8.77
C ALA A 115 10.87 -12.20 -9.87
N ALA A 116 11.61 -11.09 -9.83
CA ALA A 116 11.49 -10.05 -10.84
C ALA A 116 11.90 -10.53 -12.24
N ALA A 117 12.95 -11.36 -12.35
CA ALA A 117 13.35 -11.92 -13.64
C ALA A 117 12.30 -12.86 -14.26
N ARG A 118 11.40 -13.42 -13.45
CA ARG A 118 10.30 -14.30 -13.88
C ARG A 118 8.96 -13.57 -14.06
N THR A 119 8.87 -12.32 -13.62
CA THR A 119 7.62 -11.56 -13.60
C THR A 119 7.63 -10.52 -14.71
N ALA A 120 6.57 -10.47 -15.51
CA ALA A 120 6.37 -9.37 -16.43
C ALA A 120 5.92 -8.12 -15.65
N ASP A 121 6.61 -7.01 -15.84
CA ASP A 121 6.28 -5.71 -15.22
C ASP A 121 6.03 -5.79 -13.69
N PRO A 122 7.02 -6.25 -12.90
CA PRO A 122 6.86 -6.37 -11.45
C PRO A 122 6.79 -5.00 -10.80
N TRP A 123 5.87 -4.87 -9.85
CA TRP A 123 5.97 -3.84 -8.83
C TRP A 123 6.85 -4.38 -7.70
N VAL A 124 7.71 -3.56 -7.11
CA VAL A 124 8.63 -4.00 -6.06
C VAL A 124 8.43 -3.13 -4.82
N GLY A 125 7.82 -3.71 -3.79
CA GLY A 125 7.60 -3.04 -2.51
C GLY A 125 8.91 -2.80 -1.78
N THR A 126 9.12 -1.56 -1.35
CA THR A 126 10.45 -1.08 -0.96
C THR A 126 10.70 -1.05 0.54
N GLU A 127 9.68 -1.19 1.40
CA GLU A 127 9.85 -1.10 2.87
C GLU A 127 10.93 -2.09 3.36
N GLY A 128 12.07 -1.55 3.80
CA GLY A 128 13.22 -2.30 4.30
C GLY A 128 14.08 -2.99 3.22
N VAL A 129 13.81 -2.75 1.93
CA VAL A 129 14.52 -3.31 0.77
C VAL A 129 14.77 -2.30 -0.34
N GLU A 130 14.72 -1.00 -0.05
CA GLU A 130 14.70 0.11 -1.02
C GLU A 130 15.87 0.00 -2.00
N ARG A 131 17.10 -0.18 -1.48
CA ARG A 131 18.30 -0.33 -2.32
C ARG A 131 18.30 -1.58 -3.19
N ILE A 132 17.65 -2.65 -2.74
CA ILE A 132 17.53 -3.89 -3.51
C ILE A 132 16.50 -3.69 -4.62
N ALA A 133 15.35 -3.08 -4.30
CA ALA A 133 14.30 -2.78 -5.27
C ALA A 133 14.82 -1.95 -6.45
N MET A 134 15.55 -0.87 -6.16
CA MET A 134 16.22 -0.06 -7.20
C MET A 134 17.15 -0.86 -8.11
N ALA A 135 17.85 -1.86 -7.58
CA ALA A 135 18.79 -2.69 -8.35
C ALA A 135 18.11 -3.83 -9.12
N VAL A 136 16.89 -4.20 -8.74
CA VAL A 136 16.09 -5.24 -9.38
C VAL A 136 15.36 -4.68 -10.60
N GLY A 137 14.91 -3.42 -10.54
CA GLY A 137 14.12 -2.77 -11.59
C GLY A 137 12.64 -3.11 -11.51
N GLY A 138 11.85 -2.47 -12.36
CA GLY A 138 10.38 -2.48 -12.29
C GLY A 138 9.83 -1.28 -11.52
N THR A 139 8.51 -1.23 -11.36
CA THR A 139 7.83 -0.13 -10.68
C THR A 139 8.17 -0.15 -9.20
N GLN A 140 8.78 0.91 -8.68
CA GLN A 140 9.01 1.04 -7.23
C GLN A 140 7.65 1.24 -6.55
N PHE A 141 7.35 0.41 -5.56
CA PHE A 141 6.13 0.51 -4.78
C PHE A 141 6.46 1.01 -3.37
N GLU A 142 6.34 2.32 -3.20
CA GLU A 142 6.76 3.07 -2.03
C GLU A 142 5.62 3.29 -1.05
N LEU A 143 5.90 3.25 0.25
CA LEU A 143 4.92 3.65 1.26
C LEU A 143 4.97 5.17 1.46
N LEU A 144 3.80 5.81 1.53
CA LEU A 144 3.71 7.21 1.88
C LEU A 144 4.32 7.47 3.27
N GLY A 145 5.19 8.47 3.32
CA GLY A 145 5.78 8.97 4.55
C GLY A 145 6.10 10.46 4.46
N PRO A 146 6.61 11.05 5.56
CA PRO A 146 6.86 12.49 5.66
C PRO A 146 7.91 13.01 4.66
N SER A 147 8.76 12.13 4.13
CA SER A 147 9.79 12.45 3.16
C SER A 147 9.46 12.04 1.72
N ALA A 148 8.31 11.40 1.47
CA ALA A 148 8.00 10.78 0.18
C ALA A 148 8.26 11.70 -1.02
N GLU A 149 7.74 12.93 -1.03
CA GLU A 149 7.99 13.89 -2.13
C GLU A 149 9.49 14.11 -2.38
N ARG A 150 10.28 14.33 -1.31
CA ARG A 150 11.74 14.54 -1.43
C ARG A 150 12.48 13.28 -1.86
N ASP A 151 12.04 12.12 -1.38
CA ASP A 151 12.68 10.84 -1.70
C ASP A 151 12.45 10.49 -3.17
N ILE A 152 11.23 10.71 -3.68
CA ILE A 152 10.87 10.56 -5.10
C ILE A 152 11.70 11.53 -5.95
N GLU A 153 11.74 12.82 -5.60
CA GLU A 153 12.57 13.81 -6.30
C GLU A 153 14.05 13.42 -6.34
N ALA A 154 14.58 12.88 -5.24
CA ALA A 154 15.96 12.44 -5.15
C ALA A 154 16.22 11.22 -6.06
N VAL A 155 15.30 10.26 -6.09
CA VAL A 155 15.37 9.08 -6.96
C VAL A 155 15.31 9.49 -8.43
N ARG A 156 14.39 10.39 -8.80
CA ARG A 156 14.30 10.96 -10.16
C ARG A 156 15.56 11.73 -10.54
N SER A 157 16.07 12.57 -9.65
CA SER A 157 17.30 13.34 -9.87
C SER A 157 18.54 12.44 -10.03
N ALA A 158 18.51 11.23 -9.46
CA ALA A 158 19.55 10.22 -9.62
C ALA A 158 19.45 9.45 -10.96
N GLY A 159 18.44 9.74 -11.80
CA GLY A 159 18.27 9.15 -13.12
C GLY A 159 17.44 7.87 -13.14
N PHE A 160 16.58 7.64 -12.13
CA PHE A 160 15.62 6.54 -12.17
C PHE A 160 14.47 6.87 -13.14
N GLU A 161 14.37 6.10 -14.22
CA GLU A 161 13.42 6.34 -15.32
C GLU A 161 12.19 5.43 -15.28
N ASP A 162 12.22 4.33 -14.53
CA ASP A 162 11.06 3.44 -14.38
C ASP A 162 9.97 4.08 -13.49
N GLN A 163 8.83 3.41 -13.36
CA GLN A 163 7.68 3.95 -12.64
C GLN A 163 7.83 3.95 -11.12
N ILE A 164 7.13 4.86 -10.45
CA ILE A 164 7.02 4.96 -8.99
C ILE A 164 5.54 5.00 -8.61
N ALA A 165 5.09 3.97 -7.93
CA ALA A 165 3.76 3.87 -7.33
C ALA A 165 3.84 4.12 -5.81
N VAL A 166 2.94 4.96 -5.28
CA VAL A 166 2.91 5.35 -3.86
C VAL A 166 1.66 4.79 -3.19
N TYR A 167 1.85 3.85 -2.27
CA TYR A 167 0.79 3.33 -1.41
C TYR A 167 0.52 4.29 -0.24
N ALA A 168 -0.75 4.62 -0.01
CA ALA A 168 -1.14 5.49 1.09
C ALA A 168 -2.47 5.09 1.74
N PRO A 169 -2.52 4.88 3.08
CA PRO A 169 -3.77 4.92 3.81
C PRO A 169 -4.51 6.22 3.51
N THR A 170 -5.81 6.13 3.26
CA THR A 170 -6.61 7.23 2.72
C THR A 170 -7.92 7.37 3.49
N VAL A 171 -8.24 8.61 3.85
CA VAL A 171 -9.47 9.00 4.56
C VAL A 171 -10.02 10.30 3.97
N LEU A 172 -11.08 10.19 3.16
CA LEU A 172 -11.71 11.32 2.47
C LEU A 172 -12.77 12.02 3.33
N THR A 173 -12.34 12.68 4.39
CA THR A 173 -13.16 13.51 5.30
C THR A 173 -12.32 14.59 5.97
N ASP A 174 -12.90 15.74 6.30
CA ASP A 174 -12.26 16.82 7.08
C ASP A 174 -12.48 16.69 8.60
N ASP A 175 -13.37 15.79 9.01
CA ASP A 175 -13.57 15.41 10.42
C ASP A 175 -12.31 14.77 11.03
N GLU A 176 -11.62 15.55 11.87
CA GLU A 176 -10.41 15.15 12.57
C GLU A 176 -10.59 13.91 13.46
N ASP A 177 -11.75 13.74 14.09
CA ASP A 177 -12.00 12.58 14.95
C ASP A 177 -12.10 11.30 14.11
N ALA A 178 -12.82 11.37 12.98
CA ALA A 178 -12.91 10.27 12.04
C ALA A 178 -11.55 9.94 11.39
N ILE A 179 -10.68 10.93 11.16
CA ILE A 179 -9.31 10.71 10.70
C ILE A 179 -8.50 9.96 11.76
N LEU A 180 -8.50 10.43 13.02
CA LEU A 180 -7.74 9.83 14.10
C LEU A 180 -8.22 8.40 14.40
N ASP A 181 -9.52 8.15 14.40
CA ASP A 181 -10.07 6.80 14.57
C ASP A 181 -9.62 5.84 13.45
N ALA A 182 -9.50 6.34 12.21
CA ALA A 182 -9.15 5.50 11.06
C ALA A 182 -7.65 5.20 10.96
N VAL A 183 -6.78 6.21 11.15
CA VAL A 183 -5.34 6.09 10.85
C VAL A 183 -4.42 6.51 12.00
N GLY A 184 -4.98 6.89 13.16
CA GLY A 184 -4.19 7.31 14.30
C GLY A 184 -3.33 6.19 14.90
N GLU A 185 -3.87 4.97 15.02
CA GLU A 185 -3.08 3.81 15.46
C GLU A 185 -1.98 3.47 14.46
N TYR A 186 -2.29 3.51 13.15
CA TYR A 186 -1.31 3.29 12.09
C TYR A 186 -0.14 4.27 12.19
N ALA A 187 -0.43 5.57 12.33
CA ALA A 187 0.58 6.61 12.50
C ALA A 187 1.39 6.42 13.81
N ALA A 188 0.72 6.05 14.91
CA ALA A 188 1.36 5.84 16.22
C ALA A 188 2.41 4.73 16.23
N ARG A 189 2.32 3.74 15.33
CA ARG A 189 3.30 2.64 15.22
C ARG A 189 4.65 3.12 14.64
N ARG A 190 4.66 4.24 13.92
CA ARG A 190 5.88 4.80 13.32
C ARG A 190 6.81 5.29 14.41
N LYS A 191 8.09 4.90 14.34
CA LYS A 191 9.07 5.15 15.41
C LYS A 191 9.13 6.62 15.87
N PRO A 192 9.24 7.63 14.99
CA PRO A 192 9.28 9.03 15.41
C PRO A 192 8.01 9.48 16.14
N VAL A 193 6.86 8.94 15.77
CA VAL A 193 5.57 9.25 16.40
C VAL A 193 5.48 8.59 17.76
N ARG A 194 5.76 7.28 17.83
CA ARG A 194 5.80 6.53 19.10
C ARG A 194 6.72 7.16 20.12
N ASP A 195 7.91 7.59 19.69
CA ASP A 195 8.91 8.22 20.57
C ASP A 195 8.45 9.62 21.06
N ALA A 196 7.52 10.27 20.35
CA ALA A 196 6.95 11.57 20.70
C ALA A 196 5.63 11.49 21.50
N LEU A 197 5.00 10.32 21.54
CA LEU A 197 3.74 10.10 22.26
C LEU A 197 3.99 9.93 23.77
N PRO A 198 3.09 10.47 24.62
CA PRO A 198 3.05 10.07 26.02
C PRO A 198 2.81 8.56 26.16
N ASN A 199 3.33 7.96 27.24
CA ASN A 199 3.04 6.56 27.56
C ASN A 199 1.53 6.33 27.67
N ASP A 200 1.06 5.20 27.13
CA ASP A 200 -0.35 4.77 27.15
C ASP A 200 -1.34 5.78 26.57
N ALA A 201 -0.86 6.68 25.69
CA ALA A 201 -1.71 7.64 25.01
C ALA A 201 -2.73 6.93 24.12
N ALA A 202 -3.98 7.40 24.18
CA ALA A 202 -4.99 7.05 23.20
C ALA A 202 -4.56 7.50 21.78
N THR A 203 -4.86 6.68 20.78
CA THR A 203 -4.45 6.89 19.39
C THR A 203 -5.60 7.29 18.46
N GLY A 204 -6.86 7.18 18.90
CA GLY A 204 -8.05 7.55 18.13
C GLY A 204 -8.58 8.94 18.47
N ALA A 205 -9.87 9.18 18.18
CA ALA A 205 -10.56 10.45 18.43
C ALA A 205 -10.50 10.91 19.90
N ASN A 206 -10.43 9.97 20.83
CA ASN A 206 -10.30 10.24 22.26
C ASN A 206 -8.88 10.69 22.70
N ALA A 207 -7.92 10.73 21.78
CA ALA A 207 -6.62 11.38 22.03
C ALA A 207 -6.84 12.83 22.47
N SER A 208 -6.07 13.26 23.46
CA SER A 208 -6.19 14.61 24.02
C SER A 208 -4.82 15.23 24.33
N GLY A 209 -4.80 16.56 24.49
CA GLY A 209 -3.60 17.33 24.77
C GLY A 209 -2.47 17.01 23.79
N ARG A 210 -1.27 16.74 24.33
CA ARG A 210 -0.07 16.49 23.53
C ARG A 210 -0.20 15.30 22.57
N ALA A 211 -0.89 14.23 22.98
CA ALA A 211 -1.07 13.05 22.13
C ALA A 211 -1.85 13.41 20.86
N ARG A 212 -2.95 14.15 21.02
CA ARG A 212 -3.75 14.61 19.87
C ARG A 212 -2.95 15.50 18.93
N GLU A 213 -2.21 16.47 19.46
CA GLU A 213 -1.34 17.34 18.64
C GLU A 213 -0.35 16.54 17.79
N VAL A 214 0.32 15.55 18.40
CA VAL A 214 1.29 14.69 17.71
C VAL A 214 0.61 13.85 16.64
N LEU A 215 -0.53 13.22 16.97
CA LEU A 215 -1.25 12.35 16.04
C LEU A 215 -1.86 13.14 14.88
N SER A 216 -2.48 14.30 15.14
CA SER A 216 -3.04 15.18 14.11
C SER A 216 -1.98 15.58 13.07
N GLN A 217 -0.74 15.81 13.49
CA GLN A 217 0.36 16.00 12.53
C GLN A 217 0.72 14.70 11.83
N ALA A 218 0.96 13.63 12.59
CA ALA A 218 1.45 12.37 12.06
C ALA A 218 0.51 11.72 11.03
N VAL A 219 -0.81 11.79 11.21
CA VAL A 219 -1.77 11.24 10.24
C VAL A 219 -1.68 11.93 8.88
N ARG A 220 -1.28 13.21 8.83
CA ARG A 220 -1.04 13.96 7.58
C ARG A 220 0.32 13.65 6.95
N ASP A 221 1.27 13.19 7.75
CA ASP A 221 2.60 12.79 7.30
C ASP A 221 2.61 11.37 6.69
N TYR A 222 1.74 10.49 7.16
CA TYR A 222 1.73 9.06 6.83
C TYR A 222 0.47 8.57 6.11
N ALA A 223 -0.52 9.44 5.86
CA ALA A 223 -1.75 9.09 5.16
C ALA A 223 -2.28 10.27 4.32
N LEU A 224 -3.10 9.96 3.32
CA LEU A 224 -3.87 10.92 2.54
C LEU A 224 -5.19 11.21 3.27
N VAL A 225 -5.23 12.29 4.05
CA VAL A 225 -6.39 12.62 4.89
C VAL A 225 -6.88 14.04 4.63
N GLY A 226 -8.19 14.22 4.65
CA GLY A 226 -8.85 15.50 4.42
C GLY A 226 -10.04 15.37 3.48
N ASP A 227 -10.68 16.50 3.16
CA ASP A 227 -11.64 16.55 2.07
C ASP A 227 -10.98 16.24 0.71
N VAL A 228 -11.80 16.11 -0.32
CA VAL A 228 -11.36 15.75 -1.69
C VAL A 228 -10.33 16.73 -2.23
N GLU A 229 -10.56 18.04 -2.06
CA GLU A 229 -9.63 19.07 -2.54
C GLU A 229 -8.28 18.97 -1.84
N THR A 230 -8.28 18.74 -0.52
CA THR A 230 -7.05 18.58 0.27
C THR A 230 -6.25 17.36 -0.18
N VAL A 231 -6.93 16.23 -0.39
CA VAL A 231 -6.27 15.00 -0.85
C VAL A 231 -5.79 15.15 -2.29
N ALA A 232 -6.60 15.70 -3.20
CA ALA A 232 -6.21 15.99 -4.57
C ALA A 232 -4.96 16.87 -4.64
N ALA A 233 -4.91 17.93 -3.83
CA ALA A 233 -3.73 18.80 -3.75
C ALA A 233 -2.48 18.07 -3.22
N ARG A 234 -2.64 17.06 -2.37
CA ARG A 234 -1.52 16.20 -1.92
C ARG A 234 -1.08 15.24 -3.02
N VAL A 235 -2.02 14.61 -3.72
CA VAL A 235 -1.75 13.74 -4.86
C VAL A 235 -0.98 14.50 -5.94
N SER A 236 -1.45 15.68 -6.34
CA SER A 236 -0.74 16.51 -7.33
C SER A 236 0.69 16.88 -6.94
N ARG A 237 1.00 16.98 -5.63
CA ARG A 237 2.40 17.17 -5.18
C ARG A 237 3.24 15.92 -5.33
N LEU A 238 2.68 14.73 -5.08
CA LEU A 238 3.38 13.46 -5.31
C LEU A 238 3.66 13.26 -6.79
N GLU A 239 2.69 13.54 -7.66
CA GLU A 239 2.86 13.50 -9.12
C GLU A 239 3.93 14.51 -9.58
N ALA A 240 3.87 15.74 -9.08
CA ALA A 240 4.87 16.77 -9.41
C ALA A 240 6.29 16.40 -8.95
N ALA A 241 6.41 15.66 -7.85
CA ALA A 241 7.68 15.10 -7.37
C ALA A 241 8.18 13.94 -8.27
N GLY A 242 7.27 13.29 -9.01
CA GLY A 242 7.58 12.25 -9.98
C GLY A 242 6.98 10.88 -9.68
N ALA A 243 5.94 10.80 -8.84
CA ALA A 243 5.10 9.59 -8.73
C ALA A 243 4.26 9.41 -10.01
N ASP A 244 4.13 8.18 -10.48
CA ASP A 244 3.32 7.83 -11.65
C ASP A 244 1.96 7.23 -11.27
N THR A 245 1.83 6.72 -10.05
CA THR A 245 0.59 6.09 -9.58
C THR A 245 0.42 6.30 -8.09
N VAL A 246 -0.74 6.76 -7.65
CA VAL A 246 -1.10 6.81 -6.24
C VAL A 246 -2.12 5.72 -5.93
N VAL A 247 -1.74 4.82 -5.01
CA VAL A 247 -2.55 3.67 -4.58
C VAL A 247 -3.15 3.95 -3.22
N ALA A 248 -4.46 4.21 -3.19
CA ALA A 248 -5.17 4.46 -1.95
C ALA A 248 -5.54 3.16 -1.23
N TYR A 249 -5.27 3.09 0.07
CA TYR A 249 -5.87 2.11 0.97
C TYR A 249 -6.99 2.79 1.77
N PRO A 250 -8.28 2.52 1.48
CA PRO A 250 -9.40 3.17 2.17
C PRO A 250 -9.51 2.71 3.63
N ALA A 251 -8.92 3.47 4.55
CA ALA A 251 -8.76 3.07 5.95
C ALA A 251 -10.08 3.04 6.75
N ARG A 252 -11.19 3.49 6.15
CA ARG A 252 -12.55 3.42 6.69
C ARG A 252 -13.42 2.37 5.98
N GLY A 253 -12.79 1.42 5.29
CA GLY A 253 -13.46 0.48 4.41
C GLY A 253 -13.88 1.11 3.09
N LEU A 254 -14.56 0.34 2.24
CA LEU A 254 -14.93 0.76 0.88
C LEU A 254 -16.17 1.65 0.82
N ASP A 255 -17.12 1.52 1.76
CA ASP A 255 -18.41 2.22 1.70
C ASP A 255 -18.30 3.73 1.42
N PRO A 256 -17.32 4.48 1.99
CA PRO A 256 -17.18 5.91 1.70
C PRO A 256 -16.71 6.27 0.29
N VAL A 257 -16.17 5.30 -0.46
CA VAL A 257 -15.49 5.51 -1.75
C VAL A 257 -16.09 4.71 -2.90
N LEU A 258 -17.20 4.00 -2.67
CA LEU A 258 -17.93 3.32 -3.75
C LEU A 258 -18.74 4.32 -4.58
N SER A 259 -18.82 4.04 -5.88
CA SER A 259 -19.51 4.86 -6.89
C SER A 259 -20.93 4.37 -7.21
#